data_AF-A0A8B8G832-F1
#
_entry.id   AF-A0A8B8G832-F1
#
_cell.length_a   1.000
_cell.length_b   1.000
_cell.length_c   1.000
_cell.angle_alpha   90.00
_cell.angle_beta   90.00
_cell.angle_gamma   90.00
#
_symmetry.space_group_name_H-M   'P 1'
#
loop_
_entity.id
_entity.type
_entity.pdbx_description
1 polymer ?
#
loop_
_entity_poly.entity_id
_entity_poly.type
_entity_poly.pdbx_seq_one_letter_code
_entity_poly.pdbx_strand_id
1 'polypeptide(L)'
;MLSDFQVNEIDLDGNIVRLTSRTVPEKELEEPCKNDVIDESGLCEKYAEDIDKLIESHSSKQIEISTDGLTKEQRKSIHKFLKFKYNKKVSTCTKKDAQDKPFIAVSLSTLVKNDRQTWPTSRPEYLHFALHKCNMDTTNVVNILSKQLGVKVNMIKHAGTKDKRGNTTQMISVRKLNADNVAKAYTRNIWTGNYVYKDFSLKLGDLKGNRFRIALRNIKGSDEEVSNSIEMLKIHGFVNYYGLQRFGSSLVSPTYVVGKSLACGNCEEAIEHILKPRPMESAFETDTDRARSVWWETRDPKMALKQLSKKNFTVEAKIIRSLAFNGPKAYVNAFQIIPRNLVLLYLHSYQSLLWNTIVSQRIRKYGLKPIVGDLVFKDNDAKEALIEIIDEEEIKEENNDLSNGKCPEVEIISEESLSKYTIFDVVYPLPGCDVRYPENEIGKWYIDLLAKDNLTSEKLMKKNKLFSLKGTYRAIISKAEDIVWSTVNHDDLNDDLLLSDIEIMNNKQPFHSVPGGSFKSLLIEFSLKPSNYATMVVREITKQDTSSHAQASLCKTSISKRNLLTTDEDENSCKKIKLDVKD
;
A
#
# COMPACT_ATOMS: atom_id res chain seq x y z
N MET A 1 -14.01 10.36 12.39
CA MET A 1 -13.72 11.10 11.14
C MET A 1 -12.62 10.37 10.36
N LEU A 2 -12.40 10.67 9.07
CA LEU A 2 -11.25 10.14 8.33
C LEU A 2 -9.92 10.77 8.79
N SER A 3 -9.96 12.02 9.27
CA SER A 3 -8.82 12.76 9.84
C SER A 3 -8.27 12.14 11.13
N ASP A 4 -9.08 11.39 11.85
CA ASP A 4 -8.74 10.78 13.15
C ASP A 4 -7.80 9.59 13.06
N PHE A 5 -7.56 9.06 11.87
CA PHE A 5 -6.68 7.91 11.67
C PHE A 5 -5.68 8.24 10.57
N GLN A 6 -4.44 8.48 10.97
CA GLN A 6 -3.36 8.82 10.06
C GLN A 6 -2.21 7.84 10.17
N VAL A 7 -1.62 7.50 9.03
CA VAL A 7 -0.52 6.54 8.93
C VAL A 7 0.59 7.12 8.06
N ASN A 8 1.80 7.19 8.60
CA ASN A 8 2.98 7.58 7.87
C ASN A 8 3.96 6.40 7.87
N GLU A 9 4.42 6.00 6.69
CA GLU A 9 5.47 5.00 6.57
C GLU A 9 6.75 5.44 7.28
N ILE A 10 7.50 4.50 7.83
CA ILE A 10 8.85 4.70 8.34
C ILE A 10 9.79 4.02 7.35
N ASP A 11 10.60 4.78 6.64
CA ASP A 11 11.51 4.24 5.63
C ASP A 11 12.67 3.42 6.24
N LEU A 12 13.48 2.80 5.39
CA LEU A 12 14.63 1.99 5.83
C LEU A 12 15.68 2.79 6.61
N ASP A 13 15.76 4.10 6.41
CA ASP A 13 16.66 4.98 7.16
C ASP A 13 16.08 5.34 8.54
N GLY A 14 14.80 5.04 8.78
CA GLY A 14 14.08 5.35 10.01
C GLY A 14 13.34 6.69 9.97
N ASN A 15 13.28 7.35 8.82
CA ASN A 15 12.56 8.61 8.68
C ASN A 15 11.06 8.37 8.51
N ILE A 16 10.26 9.20 9.18
CA ILE A 16 8.81 9.22 8.97
C ILE A 16 8.53 9.90 7.63
N VAL A 17 7.97 9.17 6.68
CA VAL A 17 7.61 9.67 5.35
C VAL A 17 6.46 10.67 5.48
N ARG A 18 6.76 11.93 5.17
CA ARG A 18 5.83 13.05 5.17
C ARG A 18 5.73 13.65 3.77
N LEU A 19 4.55 14.10 3.41
CA LEU A 19 4.39 14.98 2.26
C LEU A 19 4.56 16.42 2.74
N THR A 20 5.72 17.01 2.47
CA THR A 20 6.08 18.36 2.94
C THR A 20 6.26 19.36 1.81
N SER A 21 6.53 18.89 0.59
CA SER A 21 6.67 19.74 -0.58
C SER A 21 6.11 19.07 -1.83
N ARG A 22 5.46 19.85 -2.69
CA ARG A 22 5.04 19.45 -4.03
C ARG A 22 5.90 20.06 -5.13
N THR A 23 6.99 20.75 -4.75
CA THR A 23 7.90 21.38 -5.70
C THR A 23 8.64 20.30 -6.51
N VAL A 24 8.71 20.51 -7.82
CA VAL A 24 9.45 19.62 -8.73
C VAL A 24 10.92 20.05 -8.74
N PRO A 25 11.88 19.13 -8.61
CA PRO A 25 13.30 19.43 -8.76
C PRO A 25 13.56 20.12 -10.10
N GLU A 26 14.45 21.12 -10.11
CA GLU A 26 14.83 21.78 -11.36
C GLU A 26 15.36 20.77 -12.36
N LYS A 27 15.03 20.98 -13.64
CA LYS A 27 15.60 20.15 -14.70
C LYS A 27 17.08 20.42 -14.74
N GLU A 28 17.90 19.39 -14.47
CA GLU A 28 19.28 19.37 -14.94
C GLU A 28 19.27 19.69 -16.44
N LEU A 29 19.70 20.90 -16.78
CA LEU A 29 20.05 21.23 -18.15
C LEU A 29 21.23 20.32 -18.47
N GLU A 30 21.09 19.45 -19.49
CA GLU A 30 22.24 18.74 -20.02
C GLU A 30 23.27 19.80 -20.41
N GLU A 31 24.33 19.99 -19.61
CA GLU A 31 25.51 20.69 -20.08
C GLU A 31 26.11 19.81 -21.17
N PRO A 32 26.07 20.23 -22.45
CA PRO A 32 26.72 19.46 -23.48
C PRO A 32 28.22 19.47 -23.17
N CYS A 33 28.85 18.32 -23.32
CA CYS A 33 30.28 18.16 -23.07
C CYS A 33 31.04 19.21 -23.88
N LYS A 34 31.81 20.10 -23.22
CA LYS A 34 32.51 21.24 -23.85
C LYS A 34 33.41 20.85 -25.02
N ASN A 35 33.84 19.59 -25.09
CA ASN A 35 34.71 19.07 -26.15
C ASN A 35 33.97 18.69 -27.46
N ASP A 36 32.64 18.63 -27.47
CA ASP A 36 31.83 18.17 -28.62
C ASP A 36 31.24 19.30 -29.50
N VAL A 37 31.58 20.57 -29.20
CA VAL A 37 30.82 21.76 -29.63
C VAL A 37 31.67 22.73 -30.46
N ILE A 38 32.84 22.33 -30.95
CA ILE A 38 33.68 23.19 -31.79
C ILE A 38 33.31 22.96 -33.26
N ASP A 39 32.87 24.01 -33.96
CA ASP A 39 32.85 24.02 -35.42
C ASP A 39 34.29 24.18 -35.93
N GLU A 40 34.98 23.05 -36.14
CA GLU A 40 36.36 23.03 -36.68
C GLU A 40 36.48 23.71 -38.07
N SER A 41 35.37 23.95 -38.77
CA SER A 41 35.36 24.53 -40.11
C SER A 41 35.19 26.06 -40.12
N GLY A 42 34.69 26.67 -39.04
CA GLY A 42 34.36 28.09 -38.96
C GLY A 42 33.26 28.56 -39.94
N LEU A 43 32.56 27.64 -40.63
CA LEU A 43 31.51 28.00 -41.59
C LEU A 43 30.25 28.52 -40.91
N CYS A 44 29.93 28.07 -39.68
CA CYS A 44 28.67 28.41 -39.03
C CYS A 44 28.55 29.88 -38.63
N GLU A 45 29.65 30.60 -38.43
CA GLU A 45 29.63 32.04 -38.13
C GLU A 45 29.15 32.85 -39.33
N LYS A 46 29.49 32.44 -40.56
CA LYS A 46 29.09 33.16 -41.79
C LYS A 46 27.60 33.14 -42.06
N TYR A 47 26.91 32.09 -41.60
CA TYR A 47 25.46 31.91 -41.81
C TYR A 47 24.65 32.20 -40.54
N ALA A 48 25.29 32.67 -39.47
CA ALA A 48 24.62 32.89 -38.19
C ALA A 48 23.51 33.95 -38.29
N GLU A 49 23.82 35.10 -38.90
CA GLU A 49 22.84 36.19 -39.09
C GLU A 49 21.65 35.77 -39.93
N ASP A 50 21.87 34.95 -40.97
CA ASP A 50 20.80 34.46 -41.83
C ASP A 50 19.90 33.46 -41.09
N ILE A 51 20.49 32.59 -40.25
CA ILE A 51 19.75 31.64 -39.41
C ILE A 51 18.95 32.39 -38.33
N ASP A 52 19.53 33.43 -37.72
CA ASP A 52 18.84 34.29 -36.76
C ASP A 52 17.65 35.00 -37.41
N LYS A 53 17.83 35.59 -38.60
CA LYS A 53 16.73 36.17 -39.39
C LYS A 53 15.67 35.14 -39.78
N LEU A 54 16.05 33.91 -40.10
CA LEU A 54 15.10 32.82 -40.40
C LEU A 54 14.25 32.46 -39.18
N ILE A 55 14.83 32.50 -37.97
CA ILE A 55 14.11 32.27 -36.71
C ILE A 55 13.17 33.43 -36.40
N GLU A 56 13.63 34.67 -36.51
CA GLU A 56 12.84 35.87 -36.20
C GLU A 56 11.68 36.09 -37.17
N SER A 57 11.89 35.84 -38.46
CA SER A 57 10.89 36.06 -39.52
C SER A 57 9.90 34.90 -39.68
N HIS A 58 10.06 33.80 -38.92
CA HIS A 58 9.29 32.56 -39.08
C HIS A 58 9.18 32.09 -40.54
N SER A 59 10.24 32.26 -41.32
CA SER A 59 10.24 32.00 -42.75
C SER A 59 10.22 30.50 -43.07
N SER A 60 9.45 30.10 -44.08
CA SER A 60 9.48 28.74 -44.65
C SER A 60 10.69 28.49 -45.55
N LYS A 61 11.56 29.49 -45.75
CA LYS A 61 12.77 29.37 -46.59
C LYS A 61 13.82 28.48 -45.91
N GLN A 62 14.54 27.71 -46.73
CA GLN A 62 15.65 26.86 -46.31
C GLN A 62 16.97 27.58 -46.57
N ILE A 63 17.88 27.58 -45.59
CA ILE A 63 19.25 28.08 -45.73
C ILE A 63 20.14 26.90 -46.12
N GLU A 64 20.96 27.09 -47.14
CA GLU A 64 21.87 26.07 -47.66
C GLU A 64 23.31 26.44 -47.33
N ILE A 65 23.92 25.68 -46.42
CA ILE A 65 25.33 25.82 -46.07
C ILE A 65 26.12 24.87 -46.98
N SER A 66 26.87 25.43 -47.93
CA SER A 66 27.73 24.62 -48.79
C SER A 66 28.81 23.91 -47.97
N THR A 67 28.94 22.60 -48.17
CA THR A 67 29.96 21.77 -47.49
C THR A 67 30.90 21.10 -48.48
N ASP A 68 31.07 21.71 -49.66
CA ASP A 68 31.95 21.23 -50.71
C ASP A 68 33.40 21.12 -50.20
N GLY A 69 34.02 19.95 -50.37
CA GLY A 69 35.35 19.64 -49.83
C GLY A 69 35.41 19.24 -48.35
N LEU A 70 34.29 19.19 -47.59
CA LEU A 70 34.30 18.76 -46.19
C LEU A 70 34.11 17.25 -46.01
N THR A 71 34.81 16.70 -45.01
CA THR A 71 34.67 15.30 -44.62
C THR A 71 33.32 15.02 -43.96
N LYS A 72 32.97 13.73 -43.80
CA LYS A 72 31.74 13.32 -43.08
C LYS A 72 31.79 13.71 -41.59
N GLU A 73 32.98 13.76 -41.01
CA GLU A 73 33.18 14.12 -39.60
C GLU A 73 33.01 15.61 -39.37
N GLN A 74 33.57 16.45 -40.25
CA GLN A 74 33.35 17.91 -40.23
C GLN A 74 31.89 18.30 -40.50
N ARG A 75 31.17 17.57 -41.37
CA ARG A 75 29.73 17.78 -41.52
C ARG A 75 28.96 17.43 -40.25
N LYS A 76 29.36 16.36 -39.55
CA LYS A 76 28.75 15.99 -38.25
C LYS A 76 29.03 17.03 -37.16
N SER A 77 30.21 17.64 -37.11
CA SER A 77 30.51 18.70 -36.14
C SER A 77 29.66 19.94 -36.40
N ILE A 78 29.45 20.34 -37.67
CA ILE A 78 28.52 21.41 -38.05
C ILE A 78 27.07 21.11 -37.58
N HIS A 79 26.58 19.89 -37.81
CA HIS A 79 25.26 19.47 -37.32
C HIS A 79 25.14 19.56 -35.79
N LYS A 80 26.17 19.13 -35.05
CA LYS A 80 26.22 19.23 -33.59
C LYS A 80 26.25 20.69 -33.13
N PHE A 81 27.07 21.54 -33.77
CA PHE A 81 27.20 22.96 -33.45
C PHE A 81 25.88 23.72 -33.66
N LEU A 82 25.24 23.56 -34.81
CA LEU A 82 23.96 24.22 -35.10
C LEU A 82 22.85 23.78 -34.12
N LYS A 83 22.84 22.49 -33.77
CA LYS A 83 21.92 21.95 -32.76
C LYS A 83 22.22 22.50 -31.36
N PHE A 84 23.48 22.73 -31.02
CA PHE A 84 23.88 23.36 -29.76
C PHE A 84 23.47 24.84 -29.71
N LYS A 85 23.88 25.63 -30.71
CA LYS A 85 23.67 27.09 -30.74
C LYS A 85 22.20 27.48 -30.84
N TYR A 86 21.42 26.78 -31.67
CA TYR A 86 20.03 27.13 -31.97
C TYR A 86 19.00 26.19 -31.33
N ASN A 87 19.46 25.18 -30.58
CA ASN A 87 18.63 24.20 -29.85
C ASN A 87 17.53 23.60 -30.75
N LYS A 88 16.30 23.40 -30.24
CA LYS A 88 15.16 22.85 -30.99
C LYS A 88 14.51 23.81 -32.01
N LYS A 89 15.08 25.00 -32.25
CA LYS A 89 14.46 26.01 -33.15
C LYS A 89 14.67 25.69 -34.63
N VAL A 90 15.75 25.00 -34.98
CA VAL A 90 16.11 24.66 -36.36
C VAL A 90 16.31 23.16 -36.54
N SER A 91 16.00 22.66 -37.74
CA SER A 91 16.29 21.30 -38.17
C SER A 91 17.36 21.34 -39.26
N THR A 92 18.29 20.38 -39.24
CA THR A 92 19.42 20.33 -40.17
C THR A 92 19.48 18.97 -40.87
N CYS A 93 19.68 18.96 -42.18
CA CYS A 93 19.84 17.73 -42.96
C CYS A 93 20.92 17.90 -44.03
N THR A 94 21.79 16.89 -44.22
CA THR A 94 22.73 16.89 -45.33
C THR A 94 22.01 16.46 -46.61
N LYS A 95 22.05 17.29 -47.65
CA LYS A 95 21.54 17.00 -48.99
C LYS A 95 22.68 17.10 -50.00
N LYS A 96 22.41 16.68 -51.23
CA LYS A 96 23.30 16.90 -52.38
C LYS A 96 22.58 17.76 -53.40
N ASP A 97 23.32 18.67 -54.04
CA ASP A 97 22.80 19.49 -55.13
C ASP A 97 22.73 18.71 -56.46
N ALA A 98 22.30 19.39 -57.53
CA ALA A 98 22.21 18.82 -58.87
C ALA A 98 23.58 18.42 -59.47
N GLN A 99 24.69 18.86 -58.86
CA GLN A 99 26.07 18.58 -59.25
C GLN A 99 26.75 17.56 -58.29
N ASP A 100 25.96 16.85 -57.47
CA ASP A 100 26.39 15.85 -56.47
C ASP A 100 27.26 16.42 -55.33
N LYS A 101 27.29 17.74 -55.14
CA LYS A 101 28.03 18.38 -54.04
C LYS A 101 27.20 18.42 -52.76
N PRO A 102 27.78 18.07 -51.60
CA PRO A 102 27.05 18.04 -50.34
C PRO A 102 26.83 19.45 -49.77
N PHE A 103 25.63 19.71 -49.25
CA PHE A 103 25.30 20.90 -48.47
C PHE A 103 24.46 20.54 -47.25
N ILE A 104 24.51 21.37 -46.22
CA ILE A 104 23.66 21.23 -45.03
C ILE A 104 22.51 22.22 -45.15
N ALA A 105 21.31 21.65 -45.22
CA ALA A 105 20.08 22.40 -45.39
C ALA A 105 19.46 22.65 -44.01
N VAL A 106 19.36 23.91 -43.61
CA VAL A 106 18.83 24.39 -42.33
C VAL A 106 17.44 24.97 -42.55
N SER A 107 16.46 24.48 -41.81
CA SER A 107 15.08 24.99 -41.87
C SER A 107 14.50 25.13 -40.47
N LEU A 108 13.43 25.91 -40.32
CA LEU A 108 12.68 25.95 -39.06
C LEU A 108 12.23 24.54 -38.67
N SER A 109 12.44 24.21 -37.40
CA SER A 109 11.99 22.95 -36.84
C SER A 109 10.46 22.93 -36.85
N THR A 110 9.86 22.19 -37.78
CA THR A 110 8.46 21.80 -37.67
C THR A 110 8.35 20.94 -36.43
N LEU A 111 7.60 21.38 -35.42
CA LEU A 111 7.37 20.71 -34.14
C LEU A 111 6.76 19.30 -34.32
N VAL A 112 7.53 18.35 -34.84
CA VAL A 112 7.21 16.94 -34.76
C VAL A 112 7.57 16.53 -33.34
N LYS A 113 6.52 16.39 -32.52
CA LYS A 113 6.49 15.89 -31.14
C LYS A 113 7.06 14.46 -31.02
N ASN A 114 8.30 14.23 -31.42
CA ASN A 114 9.06 13.06 -31.01
C ASN A 114 10.11 13.52 -30.01
N ASP A 115 9.63 14.02 -28.87
CA ASP A 115 10.39 14.06 -27.63
C ASP A 115 10.58 12.61 -27.18
N ARG A 116 11.46 11.86 -27.86
CA ARG A 116 12.17 10.78 -27.19
C ARG A 116 13.06 11.47 -26.18
N GLN A 117 12.49 11.82 -25.04
CA GLN A 117 13.22 12.29 -23.87
C GLN A 117 14.22 11.18 -23.55
N THR A 118 15.46 11.37 -23.99
CA THR A 118 16.57 10.54 -23.58
C THR A 118 16.73 10.74 -22.08
N TRP A 119 16.69 9.65 -21.32
CA TRP A 119 16.93 9.72 -19.89
C TRP A 119 18.37 10.20 -19.68
N PRO A 120 18.60 11.30 -18.94
CA PRO A 120 19.96 11.82 -18.76
C PRO A 120 20.86 10.77 -18.11
N THR A 121 22.06 10.59 -18.63
CA THR A 121 23.00 9.57 -18.13
C THR A 121 23.46 9.85 -16.69
N SER A 122 23.46 11.12 -16.28
CA SER A 122 23.76 11.57 -14.91
C SER A 122 22.62 11.31 -13.93
N ARG A 123 21.38 11.12 -14.43
CA ARG A 123 20.20 11.02 -13.58
C ARG A 123 19.96 9.57 -13.17
N PRO A 124 19.86 9.28 -11.87
CA PRO A 124 19.49 7.96 -11.37
C PRO A 124 18.21 7.43 -12.01
N GLU A 125 18.09 6.11 -12.22
CA GLU A 125 17.01 5.53 -13.02
C GLU A 125 15.61 5.61 -12.38
N TYR A 126 15.50 5.77 -11.06
CA TYR A 126 14.23 5.69 -10.34
C TYR A 126 13.86 7.02 -9.72
N LEU A 127 12.63 7.48 -9.95
CA LEU A 127 12.05 8.58 -9.21
C LEU A 127 11.36 8.03 -7.96
N HIS A 128 11.79 8.48 -6.80
CA HIS A 128 11.13 8.28 -5.51
C HIS A 128 10.30 9.51 -5.17
N PHE A 129 9.11 9.31 -4.59
CA PHE A 129 8.23 10.40 -4.17
C PHE A 129 7.27 9.96 -3.05
N ALA A 130 6.91 10.91 -2.19
CA ALA A 130 5.89 10.71 -1.18
C ALA A 130 4.50 10.74 -1.84
N LEU A 131 3.70 9.71 -1.58
CA LEU A 131 2.29 9.61 -1.97
C LEU A 131 1.43 9.77 -0.73
N HIS A 132 0.62 10.82 -0.69
CA HIS A 132 -0.44 11.00 0.29
C HIS A 132 -1.79 10.64 -0.33
N LYS A 133 -2.54 9.74 0.33
CA LYS A 133 -3.89 9.33 -0.09
C LYS A 133 -4.89 9.44 1.06
N CYS A 134 -6.12 9.79 0.74
CA CYS A 134 -7.23 9.86 1.69
C CYS A 134 -8.38 8.93 1.28
N ASN A 135 -8.82 8.04 2.18
CA ASN A 135 -9.95 7.13 1.94
C ASN A 135 -9.81 6.23 0.69
N MET A 136 -8.60 5.78 0.35
CA MET A 136 -8.32 5.00 -0.85
C MET A 136 -7.38 3.84 -0.55
N ASP A 137 -7.62 2.69 -1.21
CA ASP A 137 -6.72 1.54 -1.18
C ASP A 137 -5.46 1.82 -2.01
N THR A 138 -4.29 1.38 -1.53
CA THR A 138 -2.99 1.59 -2.19
C THR A 138 -3.00 1.07 -3.64
N THR A 139 -3.47 -0.17 -3.85
CA THR A 139 -3.59 -0.79 -5.17
C THR A 139 -4.49 0.01 -6.11
N ASN A 140 -5.58 0.60 -5.60
CA ASN A 140 -6.47 1.44 -6.40
C ASN A 140 -5.77 2.73 -6.83
N VAL A 141 -5.01 3.36 -5.93
CA VAL A 141 -4.21 4.56 -6.24
C VAL A 141 -3.13 4.24 -7.28
N VAL A 142 -2.41 3.13 -7.14
CA VAL A 142 -1.40 2.69 -8.12
C VAL A 142 -2.02 2.47 -9.51
N ASN A 143 -3.21 1.86 -9.59
CA ASN A 143 -3.93 1.68 -10.85
C ASN A 143 -4.35 3.01 -11.50
N ILE A 144 -4.73 4.01 -10.70
CA ILE A 144 -5.06 5.35 -11.19
C ILE A 144 -3.80 6.03 -11.73
N LEU A 145 -2.71 6.02 -10.95
CA LEU A 145 -1.42 6.60 -11.36
C LEU A 145 -0.88 5.93 -12.62
N SER A 146 -0.93 4.61 -12.72
CA SER A 146 -0.51 3.86 -13.92
C SER A 146 -1.19 4.37 -15.19
N LYS A 147 -2.52 4.57 -15.15
CA LYS A 147 -3.29 5.08 -16.30
C LYS A 147 -2.95 6.54 -16.62
N GLN A 148 -2.79 7.38 -15.62
CA GLN A 148 -2.49 8.81 -15.81
C GLN A 148 -1.09 9.05 -16.33
N LEU A 149 -0.12 8.25 -15.86
CA LEU A 149 1.28 8.37 -16.22
C LEU A 149 1.63 7.59 -17.49
N GLY A 150 0.73 6.75 -18.00
CA GLY A 150 0.96 5.92 -19.17
C GLY A 150 2.00 4.82 -18.95
N VAL A 151 2.18 4.36 -17.70
CA VAL A 151 3.15 3.33 -17.32
C VAL A 151 2.43 2.06 -16.88
N LYS A 152 3.10 0.90 -16.96
CA LYS A 152 2.53 -0.35 -16.45
C LYS A 152 2.45 -0.30 -14.91
N VAL A 153 1.41 -0.92 -14.35
CA VAL A 153 1.18 -1.01 -12.89
C VAL A 153 2.42 -1.52 -12.16
N ASN A 154 3.06 -2.57 -12.68
CA ASN A 154 4.24 -3.17 -12.08
C ASN A 154 5.51 -2.28 -12.09
N MET A 155 5.51 -1.14 -12.79
CA MET A 155 6.60 -0.15 -12.75
C MET A 155 6.49 0.80 -11.56
N ILE A 156 5.31 0.89 -10.93
CA ILE A 156 5.07 1.70 -9.73
C ILE A 156 5.24 0.78 -8.53
N LYS A 157 6.31 0.98 -7.75
CA LYS A 157 6.65 0.13 -6.60
C LYS A 157 6.44 0.87 -5.29
N HIS A 158 6.08 0.12 -4.25
CA HIS A 158 5.88 0.61 -2.90
C HIS A 158 6.36 -0.43 -1.89
N ALA A 159 6.71 0.00 -0.68
CA ALA A 159 7.19 -0.89 0.37
C ALA A 159 6.09 -1.65 1.12
N GLY A 160 4.84 -1.18 1.06
CA GLY A 160 3.71 -1.90 1.65
C GLY A 160 2.39 -1.20 1.35
N THR A 161 1.28 -1.93 1.48
CA THR A 161 -0.04 -1.31 1.39
C THR A 161 -0.39 -0.61 2.71
N LYS A 162 -1.10 0.51 2.61
CA LYS A 162 -1.60 1.29 3.77
C LYS A 162 -3.11 1.28 3.83
N ASP A 163 -3.66 1.45 5.03
CA ASP A 163 -5.11 1.44 5.31
C ASP A 163 -5.91 2.32 4.35
N LYS A 164 -7.07 1.81 3.92
CA LYS A 164 -8.00 2.57 3.09
C LYS A 164 -8.59 3.75 3.85
N ARG A 165 -9.18 3.47 5.02
CA ARG A 165 -9.95 4.44 5.81
C ARG A 165 -9.01 5.26 6.69
N GLY A 166 -8.50 6.36 6.15
CA GLY A 166 -7.64 7.29 6.85
C GLY A 166 -6.88 8.18 5.88
N ASN A 167 -5.99 9.01 6.43
CA ASN A 167 -4.99 9.74 5.67
C ASN A 167 -3.65 9.00 5.77
N THR A 168 -3.10 8.57 4.65
CA THR A 168 -1.86 7.78 4.68
C THR A 168 -0.81 8.35 3.75
N THR A 169 0.43 8.46 4.23
CA THR A 169 1.58 8.86 3.43
C THR A 169 2.62 7.74 3.37
N GLN A 170 3.07 7.41 2.17
CA GLN A 170 4.06 6.36 1.92
C GLN A 170 5.00 6.73 0.78
N MET A 171 6.16 6.10 0.70
CA MET A 171 7.10 6.28 -0.40
C MET A 171 6.70 5.40 -1.58
N ILE A 172 6.81 5.94 -2.78
CA ILE A 172 6.61 5.25 -4.06
C ILE A 172 7.86 5.45 -4.91
N SER A 173 8.19 4.44 -5.71
CA SER A 173 9.23 4.58 -6.74
C SER A 173 8.71 4.17 -8.11
N VAL A 174 9.23 4.82 -9.16
CA VAL A 174 8.88 4.55 -10.55
C VAL A 174 10.10 4.72 -11.45
N ARG A 175 10.32 3.76 -12.35
CA ARG A 175 11.48 3.75 -13.23
C ARG A 175 11.32 4.72 -14.41
N LYS A 176 12.34 5.52 -14.68
CA LYS A 176 12.50 6.40 -15.83
C LYS A 176 11.30 7.32 -16.08
N LEU A 177 10.77 7.92 -15.03
CA LEU A 177 9.71 8.91 -15.09
C LEU A 177 10.15 10.22 -14.43
N ASN A 178 9.93 11.35 -15.10
CA ASN A 178 10.31 12.66 -14.57
C ASN A 178 9.31 13.13 -13.50
N ALA A 179 9.82 13.84 -12.50
CA ALA A 179 9.02 14.42 -11.42
C ALA A 179 7.90 15.34 -11.93
N ASP A 180 8.13 16.09 -13.02
CA ASP A 180 7.10 16.89 -13.71
C ASP A 180 5.87 16.07 -14.13
N ASN A 181 6.08 14.84 -14.61
CA ASN A 181 4.99 13.98 -15.05
C ASN A 181 4.14 13.53 -13.87
N VAL A 182 4.79 13.18 -12.75
CA VAL A 182 4.11 12.74 -11.52
C VAL A 182 3.41 13.90 -10.82
N ALA A 183 4.00 15.09 -10.80
CA ALA A 183 3.39 16.27 -10.20
C ALA A 183 2.10 16.72 -10.90
N LYS A 184 1.97 16.42 -12.20
CA LYS A 184 0.77 16.69 -13.00
C LYS A 184 -0.33 15.65 -12.82
N ALA A 185 -0.01 14.46 -12.30
CA ALA A 185 -1.00 13.43 -11.98
C ALA A 185 -1.74 13.78 -10.69
N TYR A 186 -2.57 14.83 -10.75
CA TYR A 186 -3.42 15.24 -9.64
C TYR A 186 -4.79 14.56 -9.74
N THR A 187 -5.30 14.06 -8.62
CA THR A 187 -6.64 13.49 -8.52
C THR A 187 -7.20 13.79 -7.13
N ARG A 188 -8.52 13.93 -7.03
CA ARG A 188 -9.19 14.07 -5.74
C ARG A 188 -8.72 12.97 -4.78
N ASN A 189 -8.31 13.36 -3.57
CA ASN A 189 -7.80 12.48 -2.52
C ASN A 189 -6.41 11.85 -2.76
N ILE A 190 -5.67 12.28 -3.77
CA ILE A 190 -4.30 11.81 -4.07
C ILE A 190 -3.38 13.03 -4.25
N TRP A 191 -2.27 13.04 -3.54
CA TRP A 191 -1.24 14.05 -3.68
C TRP A 191 0.14 13.40 -3.70
N THR A 192 1.02 13.96 -4.54
CA THR A 192 2.40 13.50 -4.74
C THR A 192 3.38 14.64 -4.53
N GLY A 193 4.56 14.33 -4.01
CA GLY A 193 5.58 15.33 -3.72
C GLY A 193 6.88 14.71 -3.19
N ASN A 194 7.76 15.54 -2.63
CA ASN A 194 9.06 15.12 -2.10
C ASN A 194 9.86 14.29 -3.13
N TYR A 195 9.92 14.77 -4.37
CA TYR A 195 10.53 14.05 -5.49
C TYR A 195 12.06 13.98 -5.36
N VAL A 196 12.62 12.78 -5.48
CA VAL A 196 14.07 12.53 -5.44
C VAL A 196 14.42 11.41 -6.41
N TYR A 197 15.49 11.55 -7.19
CA TYR A 197 16.00 10.46 -8.04
C TYR A 197 16.98 9.58 -7.27
N LYS A 198 16.85 8.25 -7.38
CA LYS A 198 17.72 7.24 -6.76
C LYS A 198 18.02 6.09 -7.75
N ASP A 199 19.10 5.35 -7.49
CA ASP A 199 19.57 4.28 -8.39
C ASP A 199 18.83 2.95 -8.23
N PHE A 200 18.05 2.81 -7.16
CA PHE A 200 17.33 1.59 -6.82
C PHE A 200 15.82 1.81 -6.80
N SER A 201 15.08 0.73 -7.09
CA SER A 201 13.63 0.66 -6.89
C SER A 201 13.32 0.34 -5.43
N LEU A 202 12.16 0.78 -4.95
CA LEU A 202 11.55 0.17 -3.78
C LEU A 202 11.13 -1.27 -4.11
N LYS A 203 11.21 -2.11 -3.09
CA LYS A 203 10.63 -3.45 -2.99
C LYS A 203 9.64 -3.45 -1.84
N LEU A 204 8.71 -4.38 -1.90
CA LEU A 204 7.81 -4.66 -0.80
C LEU A 204 8.66 -5.15 0.39
N GLY A 205 8.39 -4.65 1.59
CA GLY A 205 9.25 -4.85 2.75
C GLY A 205 10.26 -3.76 3.03
N ASP A 206 10.51 -2.83 2.09
CA ASP A 206 11.47 -1.73 2.26
C ASP A 206 10.95 -0.62 3.21
N LEU A 207 10.47 -1.01 4.41
CA LEU A 207 10.03 -0.13 5.48
C LEU A 207 10.42 -0.70 6.85
N LYS A 208 10.77 0.17 7.80
CA LYS A 208 10.97 -0.23 9.20
C LYS A 208 9.67 -0.33 9.98
N GLY A 209 8.57 0.22 9.47
CA GLY A 209 7.30 0.23 10.16
C GLY A 209 6.39 1.37 9.73
N ASN A 210 5.41 1.69 10.57
CA ASN A 210 4.46 2.76 10.35
C ASN A 210 4.28 3.58 11.64
N ARG A 211 4.29 4.90 11.49
CA ARG A 211 3.91 5.88 12.50
C ARG A 211 2.40 6.11 12.41
N PHE A 212 1.69 5.79 13.47
CA PHE A 212 0.26 6.04 13.60
C PHE A 212 0.02 7.32 14.38
N ARG A 213 -0.99 8.09 13.97
CA ARG A 213 -1.57 9.19 14.74
C ARG A 213 -3.07 9.01 14.78
N ILE A 214 -3.60 8.87 15.99
CA ILE A 214 -4.97 8.45 16.22
C ILE A 214 -5.65 9.41 17.20
N ALA A 215 -6.84 9.88 16.85
CA ALA A 215 -7.72 10.59 17.76
C ALA A 215 -8.85 9.66 18.23
N LEU A 216 -8.82 9.26 19.50
CA LEU A 216 -9.92 8.55 20.13
C LEU A 216 -10.89 9.59 20.71
N ARG A 217 -12.05 9.73 20.07
CA ARG A 217 -13.04 10.76 20.45
C ARG A 217 -13.91 10.35 21.62
N ASN A 218 -14.33 11.34 22.40
CA ASN A 218 -15.32 11.20 23.46
C ASN A 218 -14.96 10.13 24.50
N ILE A 219 -13.70 10.13 24.93
CA ILE A 219 -13.22 9.23 25.98
C ILE A 219 -13.91 9.56 27.30
N LYS A 220 -14.12 8.53 28.13
CA LYS A 220 -14.76 8.68 29.45
C LYS A 220 -13.79 8.59 30.63
N GLY A 221 -12.55 8.17 30.37
CA GLY A 221 -11.54 8.04 31.41
C GLY A 221 -10.96 9.38 31.87
N SER A 222 -10.56 9.44 33.13
CA SER A 222 -9.78 10.53 33.69
C SER A 222 -8.38 10.61 33.04
N ASP A 223 -7.68 11.74 33.20
CA ASP A 223 -6.29 11.85 32.67
C ASP A 223 -5.35 10.85 33.36
N GLU A 224 -5.59 10.53 34.62
CA GLU A 224 -4.84 9.53 35.37
C GLU A 224 -5.07 8.11 34.82
N GLU A 225 -6.32 7.74 34.54
CA GLU A 225 -6.64 6.43 33.94
C GLU A 225 -6.02 6.27 32.55
N VAL A 226 -6.06 7.33 31.74
CA VAL A 226 -5.43 7.37 30.41
C VAL A 226 -3.92 7.23 30.54
N SER A 227 -3.29 8.02 31.42
CA SER A 227 -1.86 7.98 31.68
C SER A 227 -1.40 6.60 32.13
N ASN A 228 -2.08 6.02 33.12
CA ASN A 228 -1.79 4.68 33.63
C ASN A 228 -1.94 3.61 32.54
N SER A 229 -2.99 3.69 31.71
CA SER A 229 -3.20 2.73 30.62
C SER A 229 -2.08 2.78 29.58
N ILE A 230 -1.60 3.98 29.24
CA ILE A 230 -0.50 4.18 28.29
C ILE A 230 0.83 3.74 28.89
N GLU A 231 1.07 3.98 30.19
CA GLU A 231 2.27 3.52 30.86
C GLU A 231 2.34 1.99 30.94
N MET A 232 1.21 1.33 31.24
CA MET A 232 1.12 -0.13 31.18
C MET A 232 1.38 -0.68 29.77
N LEU A 233 0.90 0.01 28.73
CA LEU A 233 1.22 -0.34 27.34
C LEU A 233 2.71 -0.21 27.04
N LYS A 234 3.41 0.82 27.54
CA LYS A 234 4.87 0.98 27.35
C LYS A 234 5.66 -0.14 28.04
N ILE A 235 5.27 -0.50 29.26
CA ILE A 235 5.96 -1.51 30.06
C ILE A 235 5.71 -2.92 29.50
N HIS A 236 4.44 -3.28 29.29
CA HIS A 236 4.03 -4.66 28.97
C HIS A 236 3.82 -4.91 27.48
N GLY A 237 3.76 -3.85 26.66
CA GLY A 237 3.37 -3.97 25.25
C GLY A 237 1.90 -4.35 25.09
N PHE A 238 1.59 -4.98 23.97
CA PHE A 238 0.26 -5.49 23.65
C PHE A 238 0.35 -6.89 23.05
N VAL A 239 -0.72 -7.67 23.19
CA VAL A 239 -0.79 -8.98 22.54
C VAL A 239 -0.84 -8.79 21.03
N ASN A 240 0.08 -9.43 20.31
CA ASN A 240 0.29 -9.21 18.88
C ASN A 240 -0.73 -9.97 18.00
N TYR A 241 -2.02 -9.90 18.37
CA TYR A 241 -3.11 -10.53 17.65
C TYR A 241 -3.21 -10.06 16.20
N TYR A 242 -3.69 -10.94 15.35
CA TYR A 242 -4.27 -10.53 14.07
C TYR A 242 -5.59 -9.80 14.35
N GLY A 243 -5.65 -8.52 13.94
CA GLY A 243 -6.85 -7.70 14.09
C GLY A 243 -7.99 -8.14 13.17
N LEU A 244 -9.19 -7.61 13.41
CA LEU A 244 -10.40 -7.97 12.65
C LEU A 244 -10.28 -7.70 11.15
N GLN A 245 -9.41 -6.76 10.74
CA GLN A 245 -9.11 -6.54 9.32
C GLN A 245 -8.60 -7.81 8.63
N ARG A 246 -7.88 -8.69 9.33
CA ARG A 246 -7.35 -9.96 8.78
C ARG A 246 -8.44 -10.96 8.44
N PHE A 247 -9.58 -10.88 9.12
CA PHE A 247 -10.70 -11.81 8.93
C PHE A 247 -11.76 -11.25 7.97
N GLY A 248 -11.53 -10.07 7.40
CA GLY A 248 -12.43 -9.39 6.48
C GLY A 248 -13.60 -8.70 7.20
N SER A 249 -14.35 -7.89 6.45
CA SER A 249 -15.47 -7.10 7.00
C SER A 249 -16.81 -7.84 7.02
N SER A 250 -16.89 -9.04 6.43
CA SER A 250 -18.13 -9.80 6.36
C SER A 250 -18.38 -10.56 7.66
N LEU A 251 -19.51 -10.28 8.30
CA LEU A 251 -19.99 -11.03 9.45
C LEU A 251 -20.62 -12.37 9.02
N VAL A 252 -21.21 -12.43 7.82
CA VAL A 252 -21.93 -13.60 7.31
C VAL A 252 -20.99 -14.70 6.85
N SER A 253 -19.88 -14.32 6.22
CA SER A 253 -18.86 -15.26 5.76
C SER A 253 -17.46 -14.69 5.99
N PRO A 254 -16.92 -14.83 7.21
CA PRO A 254 -15.57 -14.41 7.52
C PRO A 254 -14.53 -15.13 6.66
N THR A 255 -13.41 -14.45 6.41
CA THR A 255 -12.33 -14.90 5.51
C THR A 255 -11.73 -16.23 5.96
N TYR A 256 -11.64 -16.46 7.28
CA TYR A 256 -11.08 -17.70 7.84
C TYR A 256 -11.95 -18.94 7.57
N VAL A 257 -13.26 -18.78 7.34
CA VAL A 257 -14.16 -19.90 7.04
C VAL A 257 -13.87 -20.44 5.64
N VAL A 258 -13.64 -19.53 4.69
CA VAL A 258 -13.15 -19.87 3.34
C VAL A 258 -11.77 -20.54 3.44
N GLY A 259 -10.87 -19.95 4.25
CA GLY A 259 -9.53 -20.50 4.49
C GLY A 259 -9.54 -21.91 5.04
N LYS A 260 -10.37 -22.17 6.06
CA LYS A 260 -10.60 -23.50 6.65
C LYS A 260 -11.08 -24.48 5.58
N SER A 261 -12.10 -24.12 4.80
CA SER A 261 -12.64 -24.98 3.74
C SER A 261 -11.57 -25.37 2.74
N LEU A 262 -10.75 -24.40 2.30
CA LEU A 262 -9.62 -24.65 1.40
C LEU A 262 -8.54 -25.54 2.05
N ALA A 263 -8.21 -25.30 3.32
CA ALA A 263 -7.26 -26.11 4.08
C ALA A 263 -7.75 -27.56 4.25
N CYS A 264 -9.05 -27.79 4.38
CA CYS A 264 -9.65 -29.13 4.41
C CYS A 264 -9.74 -29.80 3.04
N GLY A 265 -9.50 -29.07 1.95
CA GLY A 265 -9.64 -29.58 0.57
C GLY A 265 -11.05 -29.45 -0.01
N ASN A 266 -11.96 -28.76 0.69
CA ASN A 266 -13.35 -28.56 0.28
C ASN A 266 -13.48 -27.27 -0.56
N CYS A 267 -13.04 -27.31 -1.82
CA CYS A 267 -13.15 -26.14 -2.70
C CYS A 267 -14.61 -25.73 -3.01
N GLU A 268 -15.53 -26.69 -3.01
CA GLU A 268 -16.97 -26.42 -3.19
C GLU A 268 -17.50 -25.54 -2.05
N GLU A 269 -17.30 -25.96 -0.81
CA GLU A 269 -17.70 -25.22 0.39
C GLU A 269 -17.06 -23.83 0.44
N ALA A 270 -15.79 -23.73 0.07
CA ALA A 270 -15.10 -22.44 -0.02
C ALA A 270 -15.76 -21.48 -1.03
N ILE A 271 -16.20 -21.98 -2.19
CA ILE A 271 -16.93 -21.19 -3.20
C ILE A 271 -18.31 -20.79 -2.69
N GLU A 272 -19.02 -21.70 -2.02
CA GLU A 272 -20.31 -21.40 -1.39
C GLU A 272 -20.18 -20.25 -0.39
N HIS A 273 -19.14 -20.24 0.44
CA HIS A 273 -18.86 -19.15 1.38
C HIS A 273 -18.55 -17.81 0.67
N ILE A 274 -17.78 -17.84 -0.43
CA ILE A 274 -17.47 -16.62 -1.19
C ILE A 274 -18.72 -16.05 -1.88
N LEU A 275 -19.55 -16.93 -2.46
CA LEU A 275 -20.74 -16.54 -3.23
C LEU A 275 -22.01 -16.39 -2.38
N LYS A 276 -21.96 -16.68 -1.09
CA LYS A 276 -23.08 -16.50 -0.16
C LYS A 276 -23.58 -15.05 -0.19
N PRO A 277 -24.90 -14.80 -0.37
CA PRO A 277 -25.48 -13.46 -0.35
C PRO A 277 -25.17 -12.70 0.94
N ARG A 278 -24.93 -11.40 0.81
CA ARG A 278 -24.49 -10.53 1.91
C ARG A 278 -25.34 -9.27 1.98
N PRO A 279 -26.58 -9.38 2.48
CA PRO A 279 -27.48 -8.23 2.55
C PRO A 279 -26.85 -7.15 3.42
N MET A 280 -26.99 -5.88 3.00
CA MET A 280 -26.56 -4.69 3.74
C MET A 280 -25.04 -4.51 3.92
N GLU A 281 -24.17 -5.31 3.29
CA GLU A 281 -22.72 -5.04 3.28
C GLU A 281 -22.34 -3.86 2.37
N SER A 282 -23.11 -3.65 1.30
CA SER A 282 -22.96 -2.54 0.37
C SER A 282 -24.08 -1.52 0.58
N ALA A 283 -23.74 -0.23 0.47
CA ALA A 283 -24.74 0.86 0.54
C ALA A 283 -25.73 0.83 -0.64
N PHE A 284 -25.30 0.27 -1.78
CA PHE A 284 -26.09 0.10 -2.98
C PHE A 284 -25.89 -1.30 -3.53
N GLU A 285 -26.92 -1.86 -4.17
CA GLU A 285 -26.84 -3.17 -4.78
C GLU A 285 -25.90 -3.17 -5.99
N THR A 286 -24.83 -3.97 -5.91
CA THR A 286 -23.85 -4.11 -6.98
C THR A 286 -24.22 -5.24 -7.95
N ASP A 287 -23.56 -5.28 -9.11
CA ASP A 287 -23.66 -6.42 -10.02
C ASP A 287 -23.16 -7.73 -9.38
N THR A 288 -22.22 -7.64 -8.45
CA THR A 288 -21.74 -8.76 -7.64
C THR A 288 -22.83 -9.27 -6.69
N ASP A 289 -23.59 -8.36 -6.08
CA ASP A 289 -24.68 -8.73 -5.16
C ASP A 289 -25.79 -9.47 -5.91
N ARG A 290 -26.21 -8.96 -7.08
CA ARG A 290 -27.16 -9.66 -7.95
C ARG A 290 -26.65 -11.03 -8.39
N ALA A 291 -25.38 -11.13 -8.78
CA ALA A 291 -24.78 -12.39 -9.20
C ALA A 291 -24.74 -13.42 -8.06
N ARG A 292 -24.44 -12.99 -6.83
CA ARG A 292 -24.50 -13.85 -5.63
C ARG A 292 -25.92 -14.35 -5.37
N SER A 293 -26.93 -13.48 -5.44
CA SER A 293 -28.33 -13.87 -5.26
C SER A 293 -28.76 -14.92 -6.28
N VAL A 294 -28.47 -14.70 -7.57
CA VAL A 294 -28.81 -15.66 -8.63
C VAL A 294 -28.07 -16.99 -8.45
N TRP A 295 -26.78 -16.97 -8.09
CA TRP A 295 -26.04 -18.19 -7.75
C TRP A 295 -26.71 -18.93 -6.57
N TRP A 296 -27.11 -18.17 -5.54
CA TRP A 296 -27.70 -18.72 -4.33
C TRP A 296 -29.07 -19.39 -4.53
N GLU A 297 -29.82 -18.96 -5.53
CA GLU A 297 -31.12 -19.55 -5.87
C GLU A 297 -30.99 -20.72 -6.86
N THR A 298 -30.08 -20.60 -7.83
CA THR A 298 -30.07 -21.50 -9.00
C THR A 298 -28.91 -22.47 -9.05
N ARG A 299 -27.78 -22.15 -8.39
CA ARG A 299 -26.47 -22.79 -8.60
C ARG A 299 -26.04 -22.89 -10.08
N ASP A 300 -26.62 -22.06 -10.96
CA ASP A 300 -26.25 -21.98 -12.37
C ASP A 300 -25.25 -20.81 -12.58
N PRO A 301 -23.97 -21.12 -12.88
CA PRO A 301 -22.96 -20.08 -13.07
C PRO A 301 -23.21 -19.23 -14.34
N LYS A 302 -23.89 -19.76 -15.36
CA LYS A 302 -24.22 -19.01 -16.58
C LYS A 302 -25.31 -17.98 -16.31
N MET A 303 -26.30 -18.31 -15.46
CA MET A 303 -27.31 -17.36 -15.02
C MET A 303 -26.70 -16.25 -14.16
N ALA A 304 -25.85 -16.62 -13.19
CA ALA A 304 -25.14 -15.65 -12.35
C ALA A 304 -24.22 -14.73 -13.19
N LEU A 305 -23.53 -15.29 -14.19
CA LEU A 305 -22.65 -14.52 -15.08
C LEU A 305 -23.37 -13.41 -15.84
N LYS A 306 -24.64 -13.61 -16.24
CA LYS A 306 -25.43 -12.60 -16.94
C LYS A 306 -25.66 -11.33 -16.10
N GLN A 307 -25.55 -11.42 -14.77
CA GLN A 307 -25.68 -10.27 -13.88
C GLN A 307 -24.41 -9.42 -13.80
N LEU A 308 -23.25 -9.97 -14.17
CA LEU A 308 -21.94 -9.34 -13.99
C LEU A 308 -21.54 -8.45 -15.18
N SER A 309 -21.00 -7.28 -14.87
CA SER A 309 -20.35 -6.43 -15.88
C SER A 309 -19.06 -7.08 -16.40
N LYS A 310 -18.74 -6.84 -17.69
CA LYS A 310 -17.45 -7.24 -18.29
C LYS A 310 -16.24 -6.58 -17.60
N LYS A 311 -16.45 -5.44 -16.93
CA LYS A 311 -15.40 -4.69 -16.23
C LYS A 311 -15.26 -5.07 -14.74
N ASN A 312 -16.05 -6.03 -14.25
CA ASN A 312 -15.98 -6.46 -12.88
C ASN A 312 -14.87 -7.53 -12.70
N PHE A 313 -13.85 -7.24 -11.89
CA PHE A 313 -12.71 -8.13 -11.66
C PHE A 313 -12.64 -8.66 -10.22
N THR A 314 -13.74 -8.63 -9.47
CA THR A 314 -13.80 -9.19 -8.11
C THR A 314 -13.54 -10.70 -8.12
N VAL A 315 -13.21 -11.23 -6.94
CA VAL A 315 -12.97 -12.68 -6.76
C VAL A 315 -14.22 -13.48 -7.13
N GLU A 316 -15.40 -13.01 -6.73
CA GLU A 316 -16.70 -13.58 -7.07
C GLU A 316 -16.90 -13.63 -8.58
N ALA A 317 -16.64 -12.51 -9.27
CA ALA A 317 -16.81 -12.43 -10.71
C ALA A 317 -15.83 -13.34 -11.46
N LYS A 318 -14.61 -13.52 -10.94
CA LYS A 318 -13.63 -14.49 -11.46
C LYS A 318 -14.17 -15.91 -11.29
N ILE A 319 -14.58 -16.30 -10.08
CA ILE A 319 -15.11 -17.64 -9.78
C ILE A 319 -16.30 -17.97 -10.70
N ILE A 320 -17.29 -17.09 -10.77
CA ILE A 320 -18.50 -17.29 -11.59
C ILE A 320 -18.14 -17.48 -13.07
N ARG A 321 -17.22 -16.67 -13.60
CA ARG A 321 -16.73 -16.83 -14.99
C ARG A 321 -16.04 -18.18 -15.20
N SER A 322 -15.18 -18.60 -14.28
CA SER A 322 -14.49 -19.89 -14.38
C SER A 322 -15.46 -21.05 -14.37
N LEU A 323 -16.45 -21.04 -13.46
CA LEU A 323 -17.47 -22.09 -13.39
C LEU A 323 -18.39 -22.09 -14.62
N ALA A 324 -18.72 -20.92 -15.16
CA ALA A 324 -19.53 -20.83 -16.39
C ALA A 324 -18.79 -21.38 -17.62
N PHE A 325 -17.46 -21.25 -17.66
CA PHE A 325 -16.61 -21.70 -18.76
C PHE A 325 -16.19 -23.17 -18.64
N ASN A 326 -15.68 -23.57 -17.46
CA ASN A 326 -15.12 -24.91 -17.22
C ASN A 326 -16.17 -25.93 -16.74
N GLY A 327 -17.36 -25.47 -16.32
CA GLY A 327 -18.45 -26.29 -15.79
C GLY A 327 -18.74 -26.02 -14.31
N PRO A 328 -19.99 -26.24 -13.87
CA PRO A 328 -20.48 -25.80 -12.55
C PRO A 328 -19.81 -26.49 -11.35
N LYS A 329 -19.14 -27.62 -11.57
CA LYS A 329 -18.41 -28.38 -10.55
C LYS A 329 -16.89 -28.27 -10.66
N ALA A 330 -16.38 -27.41 -11.55
CA ALA A 330 -14.95 -27.22 -11.77
C ALA A 330 -14.31 -26.30 -10.69
N TYR A 331 -14.51 -26.65 -9.40
CA TYR A 331 -14.19 -25.79 -8.26
C TYR A 331 -12.69 -25.49 -8.14
N VAL A 332 -11.82 -26.48 -8.38
CA VAL A 332 -10.36 -26.28 -8.34
C VAL A 332 -9.92 -25.29 -9.42
N ASN A 333 -10.47 -25.38 -10.64
CA ASN A 333 -10.20 -24.45 -11.73
C ASN A 333 -10.66 -23.02 -11.40
N ALA A 334 -11.74 -22.87 -10.62
CA ALA A 334 -12.19 -21.56 -10.17
C ALA A 334 -11.19 -20.86 -9.25
N PHE A 335 -10.43 -21.59 -8.42
CA PHE A 335 -9.35 -21.01 -7.62
C PHE A 335 -8.05 -20.80 -8.39
N GLN A 336 -7.74 -21.63 -9.39
CA GLN A 336 -6.50 -21.51 -10.18
C GLN A 336 -6.43 -20.22 -11.02
N ILE A 337 -7.56 -19.62 -11.37
CA ILE A 337 -7.60 -18.34 -12.09
C ILE A 337 -7.50 -17.12 -11.16
N ILE A 338 -7.64 -17.32 -9.85
CA ILE A 338 -7.52 -16.25 -8.87
C ILE A 338 -6.02 -16.04 -8.61
N PRO A 339 -5.54 -14.78 -8.59
CA PRO A 339 -4.17 -14.48 -8.17
C PRO A 339 -3.83 -15.16 -6.85
N ARG A 340 -2.67 -15.82 -6.79
CA ARG A 340 -2.27 -16.67 -5.68
C ARG A 340 -2.32 -15.95 -4.33
N ASN A 341 -1.88 -14.69 -4.27
CA ASN A 341 -1.91 -13.86 -3.07
C ASN A 341 -3.33 -13.71 -2.48
N LEU A 342 -4.36 -13.58 -3.31
CA LEU A 342 -5.75 -13.51 -2.85
C LEU A 342 -6.25 -14.86 -2.32
N VAL A 343 -5.81 -15.98 -2.89
CA VAL A 343 -6.13 -17.31 -2.36
C VAL A 343 -5.45 -17.54 -1.01
N LEU A 344 -4.18 -17.15 -0.90
CA LEU A 344 -3.43 -17.23 0.36
C LEU A 344 -4.05 -16.38 1.46
N LEU A 345 -4.64 -15.21 1.13
CA LEU A 345 -5.32 -14.38 2.13
C LEU A 345 -6.37 -15.18 2.92
N TYR A 346 -7.13 -16.05 2.25
CA TYR A 346 -8.07 -16.95 2.91
C TYR A 346 -7.36 -17.94 3.84
N LEU A 347 -6.40 -18.69 3.31
CA LEU A 347 -5.66 -19.71 4.07
C LEU A 347 -4.92 -19.12 5.28
N HIS A 348 -4.25 -17.98 5.09
CA HIS A 348 -3.50 -17.32 6.16
C HIS A 348 -4.44 -16.73 7.21
N SER A 349 -5.65 -16.30 6.85
CA SER A 349 -6.64 -15.87 7.85
C SER A 349 -7.10 -17.03 8.74
N TYR A 350 -7.13 -18.27 8.24
CA TYR A 350 -7.37 -19.46 9.07
C TYR A 350 -6.19 -19.74 10.01
N GLN A 351 -4.94 -19.69 9.53
CA GLN A 351 -3.76 -19.78 10.41
C GLN A 351 -3.77 -18.70 11.50
N SER A 352 -4.13 -17.46 11.15
CA SER A 352 -4.26 -16.34 12.08
C SER A 352 -5.30 -16.61 13.18
N LEU A 353 -6.42 -17.26 12.87
CA LEU A 353 -7.45 -17.63 13.85
C LEU A 353 -6.91 -18.65 14.85
N LEU A 354 -6.26 -19.71 14.34
CA LEU A 354 -5.66 -20.76 15.17
C LEU A 354 -4.58 -20.16 16.09
N TRP A 355 -3.71 -19.30 15.53
CA TRP A 355 -2.67 -18.61 16.28
C TRP A 355 -3.25 -17.70 17.38
N ASN A 356 -4.24 -16.86 17.06
CA ASN A 356 -4.92 -16.02 18.05
C ASN A 356 -5.51 -16.86 19.19
N THR A 357 -6.09 -18.03 18.87
CA THR A 357 -6.67 -18.96 19.86
C THR A 357 -5.61 -19.51 20.80
N ILE A 358 -4.50 -20.00 20.25
CA ILE A 358 -3.39 -20.55 21.03
C ILE A 358 -2.76 -19.47 21.93
N VAL A 359 -2.48 -18.29 21.39
CA VAL A 359 -1.88 -17.18 22.16
C VAL A 359 -2.81 -16.72 23.27
N SER A 360 -4.12 -16.63 23.02
CA SER A 360 -5.11 -16.32 24.05
C SER A 360 -5.08 -17.33 25.19
N GLN A 361 -5.00 -18.62 24.86
CA GLN A 361 -4.95 -19.71 25.84
C GLN A 361 -3.63 -19.70 26.62
N ARG A 362 -2.50 -19.47 25.94
CA ARG A 362 -1.17 -19.35 26.54
C ARG A 362 -1.11 -18.21 27.55
N ILE A 363 -1.53 -17.01 27.16
CA ILE A 363 -1.47 -15.84 28.04
C ILE A 363 -2.40 -16.02 29.23
N ARG A 364 -3.61 -16.59 29.01
CA ARG A 364 -4.56 -16.87 30.10
C ARG A 364 -3.98 -17.81 31.15
N LYS A 365 -3.25 -18.85 30.72
CA LYS A 365 -2.75 -19.88 31.63
C LYS A 365 -1.44 -19.51 32.33
N TYR A 366 -0.53 -18.88 31.61
CA TYR A 366 0.86 -18.70 32.04
C TYR A 366 1.28 -17.23 32.18
N GLY A 367 0.42 -16.28 31.79
CA GLY A 367 0.71 -14.85 31.88
C GLY A 367 1.82 -14.38 30.93
N LEU A 368 2.39 -13.21 31.24
CA LEU A 368 3.37 -12.49 30.41
C LEU A 368 4.82 -12.78 30.80
N LYS A 369 5.13 -14.04 31.12
CA LYS A 369 6.49 -14.51 31.38
C LYS A 369 6.84 -15.64 30.40
N PRO A 370 8.08 -15.73 29.92
CA PRO A 370 8.52 -16.91 29.17
C PRO A 370 8.41 -18.15 30.07
N ILE A 371 8.17 -19.31 29.46
CA ILE A 371 8.17 -20.61 30.15
C ILE A 371 9.03 -21.62 29.40
N VAL A 372 9.46 -22.67 30.10
CA VAL A 372 10.13 -23.81 29.48
C VAL A 372 9.22 -24.42 28.40
N GLY A 373 9.80 -24.70 27.23
CA GLY A 373 9.08 -25.19 26.06
C GLY A 373 8.59 -24.10 25.10
N ASP A 374 8.62 -22.82 25.47
CA ASP A 374 8.36 -21.72 24.53
C ASP A 374 9.40 -21.70 23.40
N LEU A 375 9.04 -21.12 22.26
CA LEU A 375 9.94 -20.97 21.11
C LEU A 375 10.49 -19.54 21.05
N VAL A 376 11.75 -19.41 20.68
CA VAL A 376 12.44 -18.14 20.39
C VAL A 376 13.26 -18.30 19.11
N PHE A 377 13.53 -17.19 18.40
CA PHE A 377 14.44 -17.23 17.26
C PHE A 377 15.86 -17.53 17.72
N LYS A 378 16.57 -18.38 16.96
CA LYS A 378 17.92 -18.85 17.31
C LYS A 378 18.97 -17.73 17.24
N ASP A 379 18.84 -16.83 16.27
CA ASP A 379 19.73 -15.68 16.06
C ASP A 379 18.99 -14.52 15.39
N ASN A 380 19.69 -13.41 15.18
CA ASN A 380 19.13 -12.25 14.47
C ASN A 380 18.93 -12.53 12.98
N ASP A 381 19.74 -13.39 12.37
CA ASP A 381 19.59 -13.78 10.96
C ASP A 381 18.23 -14.48 10.75
N ALA A 382 17.79 -15.31 11.69
CA ALA A 382 16.46 -15.90 11.67
C ALA A 382 15.34 -14.85 11.83
N LYS A 383 15.57 -13.79 12.61
CA LYS A 383 14.62 -12.66 12.70
C LYS A 383 14.55 -11.88 11.39
N GLU A 384 15.67 -11.71 10.69
CA GLU A 384 15.72 -11.06 9.37
C GLU A 384 15.07 -11.92 8.28
N ALA A 385 15.28 -13.25 8.30
CA ALA A 385 14.62 -14.18 7.39
C ALA A 385 13.09 -14.16 7.52
N LEU A 386 12.54 -13.87 8.71
CA LEU A 386 11.11 -13.65 8.89
C LEU A 386 10.62 -12.44 8.08
N ILE A 387 11.38 -11.34 8.09
CA ILE A 387 11.04 -10.11 7.36
C ILE A 387 11.00 -10.45 5.86
N GLU A 388 12.02 -11.14 5.34
CA GLU A 388 12.06 -11.58 3.95
C GLU A 388 10.85 -12.45 3.56
N ILE A 389 10.39 -13.36 4.43
CA ILE A 389 9.21 -14.20 4.16
C ILE A 389 7.92 -13.38 4.13
N ILE A 390 7.76 -12.44 5.06
CA ILE A 390 6.61 -11.52 5.09
C ILE A 390 6.56 -10.75 3.77
N ASP A 391 7.73 -10.30 3.30
CA ASP A 391 7.88 -9.57 2.05
C ASP A 391 7.56 -10.47 0.84
N GLU A 392 8.13 -11.68 0.78
CA GLU A 392 7.88 -12.65 -0.30
C GLU A 392 6.40 -13.06 -0.43
N GLU A 393 5.70 -13.20 0.70
CA GLU A 393 4.26 -13.53 0.71
C GLU A 393 3.40 -12.40 0.13
N GLU A 394 3.79 -11.14 0.34
CA GLU A 394 3.12 -9.99 -0.26
C GLU A 394 3.57 -9.75 -1.73
N ILE A 395 4.79 -10.17 -2.14
CA ILE A 395 5.43 -9.88 -3.46
C ILE A 395 4.83 -10.65 -4.65
N LYS A 396 4.28 -11.85 -4.45
CA LYS A 396 3.93 -12.74 -5.57
C LYS A 396 2.55 -12.45 -6.18
N GLU A 397 2.42 -11.25 -6.75
CA GLU A 397 1.33 -10.94 -7.68
C GLU A 397 1.56 -11.55 -9.08
N GLU A 398 2.80 -11.84 -9.49
CA GLU A 398 3.09 -12.20 -10.91
C GLU A 398 3.97 -13.44 -11.16
N ASN A 399 4.65 -14.04 -10.18
CA ASN A 399 5.51 -15.22 -10.42
C ASN A 399 5.06 -16.46 -9.64
N ASN A 400 4.73 -17.51 -10.40
CA ASN A 400 4.28 -18.83 -9.95
C ASN A 400 5.38 -19.70 -9.34
N ASP A 401 6.58 -19.14 -9.15
CA ASP A 401 7.72 -19.91 -8.68
C ASP A 401 7.74 -19.95 -7.15
N LEU A 402 7.83 -21.16 -6.61
CA LEU A 402 7.96 -21.38 -5.17
C LEU A 402 9.39 -21.08 -4.78
N SER A 403 9.70 -19.82 -4.47
CA SER A 403 10.94 -19.48 -3.75
C SER A 403 11.10 -20.39 -2.53
N ASN A 404 12.32 -20.90 -2.40
CA ASN A 404 12.86 -21.68 -1.30
C ASN A 404 13.10 -20.81 -0.06
N GLY A 405 12.17 -19.91 0.30
CA GLY A 405 12.24 -19.21 1.57
C GLY A 405 12.29 -20.24 2.70
N LYS A 406 13.43 -20.34 3.38
CA LYS A 406 13.66 -21.29 4.48
C LYS A 406 12.89 -20.75 5.69
N CYS A 407 12.06 -21.57 6.31
CA CYS A 407 11.37 -21.17 7.54
C CYS A 407 12.42 -20.73 8.59
N PRO A 408 12.21 -19.63 9.33
CA PRO A 408 13.20 -19.14 10.28
C PRO A 408 13.57 -20.19 11.32
N GLU A 409 14.85 -20.27 11.69
CA GLU A 409 15.27 -21.22 12.72
C GLU A 409 14.86 -20.75 14.12
N VAL A 410 14.24 -21.66 14.87
CA VAL A 410 13.82 -21.43 16.26
C VAL A 410 14.41 -22.48 17.19
N GLU A 411 14.65 -22.07 18.43
CA GLU A 411 15.03 -22.95 19.53
C GLU A 411 13.95 -22.98 20.62
N ILE A 412 14.02 -24.01 21.45
CA ILE A 412 13.09 -24.20 22.57
C ILE A 412 13.77 -23.72 23.85
N ILE A 413 13.06 -22.91 24.63
CA ILE A 413 13.53 -22.46 25.93
C ILE A 413 13.64 -23.66 26.88
N SER A 414 14.83 -23.88 27.43
CA SER A 414 15.14 -24.84 28.49
C SER A 414 15.16 -24.14 29.87
N GLU A 415 15.25 -24.90 30.96
CA GLU A 415 15.41 -24.33 32.30
C GLU A 415 16.67 -23.45 32.42
N GLU A 416 17.76 -23.83 31.77
CA GLU A 416 19.05 -23.11 31.79
C GLU A 416 19.01 -21.81 30.97
N SER A 417 18.23 -21.78 29.88
CA SER A 417 18.15 -20.63 28.99
C SER A 417 17.03 -19.65 29.32
N LEU A 418 16.10 -20.01 30.22
CA LEU A 418 14.92 -19.22 30.56
C LEU A 418 15.24 -17.79 30.99
N SER A 419 16.31 -17.59 31.77
CA SER A 419 16.73 -16.29 32.29
C SER A 419 17.26 -15.33 31.22
N LYS A 420 17.60 -15.84 30.02
CA LYS A 420 18.13 -15.05 28.90
C LYS A 420 17.02 -14.35 28.11
N TYR A 421 15.78 -14.80 28.25
CA TYR A 421 14.67 -14.39 27.40
C TYR A 421 13.60 -13.61 28.16
N THR A 422 12.89 -12.78 27.42
CA THR A 422 11.71 -12.07 27.89
C THR A 422 10.48 -12.54 27.11
N ILE A 423 9.29 -12.12 27.54
CA ILE A 423 8.06 -12.41 26.80
C ILE A 423 8.06 -11.82 25.38
N PHE A 424 8.88 -10.80 25.11
CA PHE A 424 9.01 -10.16 23.80
C PHE A 424 9.82 -10.99 22.81
N ASP A 425 10.58 -11.98 23.30
CA ASP A 425 11.36 -12.90 22.45
C ASP A 425 10.55 -14.14 22.04
N VAL A 426 9.46 -14.43 22.77
CA VAL A 426 8.63 -15.61 22.54
C VAL A 426 7.83 -15.48 21.26
N VAL A 427 7.94 -16.49 20.41
CA VAL A 427 7.25 -16.61 19.13
C VAL A 427 6.45 -17.89 19.07
N TYR A 428 5.36 -17.91 18.33
CA TYR A 428 4.61 -19.13 18.05
C TYR A 428 4.33 -19.31 16.56
N PRO A 429 4.23 -20.58 16.11
CA PRO A 429 4.04 -20.89 14.71
C PRO A 429 2.63 -20.56 14.25
N LEU A 430 2.53 -19.95 13.07
CA LEU A 430 1.37 -20.11 12.21
C LEU A 430 1.36 -21.57 11.72
N PRO A 431 0.28 -22.34 11.96
CA PRO A 431 0.26 -23.77 11.64
C PRO A 431 0.64 -24.05 10.19
N GLY A 432 1.58 -24.96 9.98
CA GLY A 432 2.06 -25.33 8.65
C GLY A 432 2.93 -26.59 8.67
N CYS A 433 3.39 -27.01 7.50
CA CYS A 433 4.20 -28.23 7.35
C CYS A 433 5.71 -28.03 7.61
N ASP A 434 6.21 -26.79 7.59
CA ASP A 434 7.65 -26.47 7.68
C ASP A 434 8.03 -25.84 9.04
N VAL A 435 7.08 -25.76 9.99
CA VAL A 435 7.28 -25.12 11.31
C VAL A 435 7.52 -26.13 12.41
N ARG A 436 8.28 -25.73 13.43
CA ARG A 436 8.45 -26.42 14.70
C ARG A 436 7.38 -25.94 15.67
N TYR A 437 6.75 -26.88 16.37
CA TYR A 437 5.79 -26.59 17.43
C TYR A 437 6.46 -26.64 18.81
N PRO A 438 5.94 -25.91 19.82
CA PRO A 438 6.42 -25.98 21.20
C PRO A 438 6.41 -27.43 21.73
N GLU A 439 7.48 -27.88 22.40
CA GLU A 439 7.56 -29.23 23.00
C GLU A 439 7.01 -29.28 24.43
N ASN A 440 5.90 -28.59 24.66
CA ASN A 440 5.16 -28.62 25.92
C ASN A 440 3.65 -28.79 25.61
N GLU A 441 2.80 -28.57 26.61
CA GLU A 441 1.34 -28.70 26.42
C GLU A 441 0.75 -27.79 25.33
N ILE A 442 1.46 -26.73 24.94
CA ILE A 442 1.02 -25.79 23.91
C ILE A 442 1.11 -26.44 22.53
N GLY A 443 2.14 -27.27 22.28
CA GLY A 443 2.22 -28.09 21.08
C GLY A 443 1.03 -29.04 20.96
N LYS A 444 0.58 -29.61 22.09
CA LYS A 444 -0.64 -30.46 22.11
C LYS A 444 -1.89 -29.66 21.75
N TRP A 445 -2.01 -28.42 22.22
CA TRP A 445 -3.14 -27.56 21.83
C TRP A 445 -3.20 -27.31 20.33
N TYR A 446 -2.06 -27.15 19.63
CA TYR A 446 -2.05 -27.06 18.18
C TYR A 446 -2.56 -28.34 17.51
N ILE A 447 -2.14 -29.51 17.99
CA ILE A 447 -2.59 -30.81 17.49
C ILE A 447 -4.10 -30.93 17.67
N ASP A 448 -4.61 -30.66 18.88
CA ASP A 448 -6.04 -30.76 19.20
C ASP A 448 -6.88 -29.78 18.35
N LEU A 449 -6.37 -28.56 18.13
CA LEU A 449 -7.08 -27.54 17.37
C LEU A 449 -7.15 -27.88 15.87
N LEU A 450 -6.08 -28.43 15.29
CA LEU A 450 -6.08 -28.93 13.92
C LEU A 450 -6.96 -30.19 13.77
N ALA A 451 -6.93 -31.08 14.76
CA ALA A 451 -7.70 -32.32 14.74
C ALA A 451 -9.22 -32.08 14.71
N LYS A 452 -9.72 -30.99 15.34
CA LYS A 452 -11.12 -30.56 15.25
C LYS A 452 -11.60 -30.35 13.82
N ASP A 453 -10.69 -30.00 12.92
CA ASP A 453 -10.94 -29.76 11.51
C ASP A 453 -10.46 -30.91 10.62
N ASN A 454 -10.14 -32.08 11.20
CA ASN A 454 -9.56 -33.26 10.53
C ASN A 454 -8.20 -33.01 9.86
N LEU A 455 -7.45 -32.02 10.35
CA LEU A 455 -6.12 -31.63 9.86
C LEU A 455 -5.02 -32.14 10.81
N THR A 456 -3.82 -32.29 10.24
CA THR A 456 -2.55 -32.47 10.95
C THR A 456 -1.50 -31.58 10.27
N SER A 457 -0.34 -31.36 10.89
CA SER A 457 0.72 -30.54 10.29
C SER A 457 1.14 -31.07 8.91
N GLU A 458 1.24 -32.39 8.74
CA GLU A 458 1.57 -33.04 7.46
C GLU A 458 0.47 -32.81 6.40
N LYS A 459 -0.81 -32.85 6.82
CA LYS A 459 -1.95 -32.59 5.93
C LYS A 459 -2.07 -31.14 5.49
N LEU A 460 -1.30 -30.21 6.07
CA LEU A 460 -1.21 -28.82 5.59
C LEU A 460 -0.32 -28.70 4.35
N MET A 461 0.49 -29.73 4.04
CA MET A 461 1.08 -29.90 2.73
C MET A 461 0.06 -30.56 1.78
N LYS A 462 -0.27 -29.86 0.69
CA LYS A 462 -1.28 -30.30 -0.28
C LYS A 462 -0.64 -30.68 -1.60
N LYS A 463 -1.26 -31.63 -2.32
CA LYS A 463 -0.86 -31.98 -3.69
C LYS A 463 -0.86 -30.76 -4.61
N ASN A 464 -1.87 -29.90 -4.48
CA ASN A 464 -1.87 -28.60 -5.12
C ASN A 464 -1.19 -27.58 -4.21
N LYS A 465 0.01 -27.13 -4.61
CA LYS A 465 0.82 -26.17 -3.86
C LYS A 465 0.13 -24.81 -3.62
N LEU A 466 -0.91 -24.48 -4.39
CA LEU A 466 -1.75 -23.30 -4.17
C LEU A 466 -2.41 -23.30 -2.78
N PHE A 467 -2.75 -24.49 -2.26
CA PHE A 467 -3.44 -24.66 -0.99
C PHE A 467 -2.54 -25.14 0.15
N SER A 468 -1.22 -25.23 -0.10
CA SER A 468 -0.27 -25.68 0.91
C SER A 468 0.10 -24.55 1.85
N LEU A 469 0.16 -24.85 3.15
CA LEU A 469 0.55 -23.92 4.20
C LEU A 469 1.88 -24.36 4.79
N LYS A 470 2.96 -23.64 4.45
CA LYS A 470 4.29 -23.89 5.04
C LYS A 470 4.36 -23.49 6.51
N GLY A 471 3.73 -22.36 6.85
CA GLY A 471 3.80 -21.77 8.17
C GLY A 471 5.06 -20.91 8.34
N THR A 472 5.03 -20.07 9.38
CA THR A 472 6.13 -19.22 9.83
C THR A 472 5.90 -18.88 11.30
N TYR A 473 6.71 -18.03 11.91
CA TYR A 473 6.62 -17.67 13.32
C TYR A 473 6.16 -16.23 13.51
N ARG A 474 5.50 -15.98 14.63
CA ARG A 474 5.06 -14.64 15.02
C ARG A 474 5.28 -14.43 16.51
N ALA A 475 5.85 -13.28 16.88
CA ALA A 475 5.99 -12.87 18.28
C ALA A 475 4.63 -12.74 18.94
N ILE A 476 4.48 -13.26 20.15
CA ILE A 476 3.19 -13.30 20.86
C ILE A 476 2.82 -11.94 21.49
N ILE A 477 3.83 -11.19 21.93
CA ILE A 477 3.72 -9.81 22.45
C ILE A 477 4.55 -8.89 21.56
N SER A 478 4.07 -7.68 21.35
CA SER A 478 4.81 -6.62 20.65
C SER A 478 4.78 -5.31 21.42
N LYS A 479 5.68 -4.38 21.09
CA LYS A 479 5.76 -3.05 21.68
C LYS A 479 5.40 -1.97 20.66
N ALA A 480 4.67 -0.98 21.14
CA ALA A 480 4.55 0.30 20.45
C ALA A 480 5.73 1.18 20.87
N GLU A 481 6.42 1.76 19.90
CA GLU A 481 7.59 2.59 20.08
C GLU A 481 7.21 4.08 19.96
N ASP A 482 8.05 4.98 20.48
CA ASP A 482 7.92 6.43 20.34
C ASP A 482 6.53 6.99 20.74
N ILE A 483 5.92 6.45 21.80
CA ILE A 483 4.55 6.81 22.19
C ILE A 483 4.50 8.26 22.71
N VAL A 484 3.71 9.09 22.03
CA VAL A 484 3.40 10.47 22.42
C VAL A 484 1.89 10.60 22.55
N TRP A 485 1.40 11.27 23.59
CA TRP A 485 -0.04 11.44 23.78
C TRP A 485 -0.39 12.74 24.48
N SER A 486 -1.63 13.19 24.27
CA SER A 486 -2.25 14.29 24.99
C SER A 486 -3.77 14.11 25.02
N THR A 487 -4.43 14.73 25.99
CA THR A 487 -5.88 14.86 26.00
C THR A 487 -6.27 16.27 25.57
N VAL A 488 -7.35 16.36 24.80
CA VAL A 488 -7.91 17.63 24.33
C VAL A 488 -9.40 17.66 24.61
N ASN A 489 -9.88 18.83 24.99
CA ASN A 489 -11.30 19.12 25.17
C ASN A 489 -11.81 19.90 23.96
N HIS A 490 -13.04 19.62 23.55
CA HIS A 490 -13.70 20.25 22.40
C HIS A 490 -15.22 20.19 22.53
N ASP A 491 -15.92 21.01 21.75
CA ASP A 491 -17.39 21.12 21.81
C ASP A 491 -18.07 20.49 20.61
N ASP A 492 -17.37 20.25 19.49
CA ASP A 492 -17.93 19.51 18.36
C ASP A 492 -17.18 18.21 18.08
N LEU A 493 -17.93 17.10 18.05
CA LEU A 493 -17.43 15.81 17.60
C LEU A 493 -16.90 15.83 16.16
N ASN A 494 -17.25 16.85 15.37
CA ASN A 494 -16.72 17.08 14.03
C ASN A 494 -15.47 17.98 13.96
N ASP A 495 -14.91 18.43 15.09
CA ASP A 495 -13.70 19.24 15.07
C ASP A 495 -12.51 18.46 14.50
N ASP A 496 -11.69 19.06 13.63
CA ASP A 496 -10.50 18.41 13.08
C ASP A 496 -9.34 18.42 14.10
N LEU A 497 -9.31 17.41 14.97
CA LEU A 497 -8.33 17.31 16.07
C LEU A 497 -6.91 16.97 15.60
N LEU A 498 -6.77 16.35 14.44
CA LEU A 498 -5.48 15.98 13.84
C LEU A 498 -5.40 16.53 12.42
N LEU A 499 -4.33 17.27 12.14
CA LEU A 499 -4.05 17.77 10.80
C LEU A 499 -3.36 16.70 9.95
N SER A 500 -3.81 16.56 8.71
CA SER A 500 -3.12 15.80 7.67
C SER A 500 -1.89 16.54 7.16
N ASP A 501 -0.98 15.81 6.50
CA ASP A 501 0.21 16.41 5.86
C ASP A 501 -0.20 17.52 4.86
N ILE A 502 -1.32 17.36 4.14
CA ILE A 502 -1.86 18.36 3.20
C ILE A 502 -2.33 19.63 3.91
N GLU A 503 -3.00 19.47 5.05
CA GLU A 503 -3.49 20.62 5.84
C GLU A 503 -2.33 21.39 6.46
N ILE A 504 -1.31 20.69 6.95
CA ILE A 504 -0.08 21.29 7.46
C ILE A 504 0.62 22.08 6.35
N MET A 505 0.76 21.50 5.15
CA MET A 505 1.34 22.20 3.99
C MET A 505 0.56 23.45 3.57
N ASN A 506 -0.75 23.46 3.79
CA ASN A 506 -1.61 24.62 3.53
C ASN A 506 -1.65 25.60 4.71
N ASN A 507 -0.73 25.47 5.68
CA ASN A 507 -0.62 26.31 6.88
C ASN A 507 -1.91 26.35 7.73
N LYS A 508 -2.72 25.27 7.72
CA LYS A 508 -3.84 25.13 8.65
C LYS A 508 -3.30 25.05 10.08
N GLN A 509 -3.86 25.85 10.98
CA GLN A 509 -3.43 25.88 12.38
C GLN A 509 -3.89 24.60 13.10
N PRO A 510 -3.07 24.06 14.03
CA PRO A 510 -3.46 22.91 14.82
C PRO A 510 -4.69 23.22 15.69
N PHE A 511 -5.46 22.19 16.01
CA PHE A 511 -6.59 22.34 16.93
C PHE A 511 -6.09 22.76 18.32
N HIS A 512 -6.75 23.77 18.90
CA HIS A 512 -6.45 24.24 20.25
C HIS A 512 -7.54 23.71 21.19
N SER A 513 -7.12 23.02 22.26
CA SER A 513 -8.04 22.48 23.25
C SER A 513 -8.90 23.58 23.88
N VAL A 514 -10.20 23.36 23.97
CA VAL A 514 -11.17 24.29 24.57
C VAL A 514 -11.31 23.96 26.06
N PRO A 515 -10.85 24.82 26.99
CA PRO A 515 -10.99 24.56 28.42
C PRO A 515 -12.47 24.38 28.80
N GLY A 516 -12.80 23.29 29.51
CA GLY A 516 -14.18 22.98 29.89
C GLY A 516 -15.09 22.47 28.77
N GLY A 517 -14.54 22.15 27.59
CA GLY A 517 -15.31 21.64 26.46
C GLY A 517 -16.13 20.38 26.78
N SER A 518 -17.24 20.23 26.07
CA SER A 518 -18.27 19.19 26.28
C SER A 518 -17.78 17.76 26.06
N PHE A 519 -16.74 17.59 25.25
CA PHE A 519 -16.15 16.31 24.92
C PHE A 519 -14.65 16.31 25.20
N LYS A 520 -14.16 15.18 25.72
CA LYS A 520 -12.74 14.89 25.91
C LYS A 520 -12.29 13.85 24.90
N SER A 521 -11.10 14.02 24.31
CA SER A 521 -10.51 13.08 23.35
C SER A 521 -9.05 12.82 23.65
N LEU A 522 -8.58 11.62 23.34
CA LEU A 522 -7.18 11.22 23.43
C LEU A 522 -6.55 11.33 22.05
N LEU A 523 -5.52 12.14 21.92
CA LEU A 523 -4.62 12.16 20.77
C LEU A 523 -3.42 11.30 21.12
N ILE A 524 -3.17 10.26 20.34
CA ILE A 524 -2.04 9.35 20.57
C ILE A 524 -1.30 9.08 19.28
N GLU A 525 0.02 9.10 19.38
CA GLU A 525 0.94 8.74 18.31
C GLU A 525 1.89 7.64 18.78
N PHE A 526 2.21 6.71 17.89
CA PHE A 526 3.16 5.63 18.17
C PHE A 526 3.66 4.99 16.88
N SER A 527 4.81 4.34 16.95
CA SER A 527 5.43 3.60 15.86
C SER A 527 5.20 2.10 16.05
N LEU A 528 4.90 1.37 14.97
CA LEU A 528 4.83 -0.08 14.96
C LEU A 528 5.66 -0.68 13.83
N LYS A 529 6.32 -1.79 14.11
CA LYS A 529 6.99 -2.64 13.12
C LYS A 529 5.99 -3.20 12.08
N PRO A 530 6.45 -3.71 10.93
CA PRO A 530 5.58 -4.36 9.95
C PRO A 530 4.77 -5.51 10.56
N SER A 531 3.64 -5.83 9.92
CA SER A 531 2.74 -6.93 10.33
C SER A 531 2.16 -6.81 11.74
N ASN A 532 2.14 -5.61 12.33
CA ASN A 532 1.51 -5.28 13.59
C ASN A 532 0.25 -4.42 13.34
N TYR A 533 -0.76 -4.55 14.20
CA TYR A 533 -2.06 -3.91 14.01
C TYR A 533 -2.26 -2.79 15.04
N ALA A 534 -2.40 -1.54 14.58
CA ALA A 534 -2.69 -0.39 15.44
C ALA A 534 -3.99 -0.55 16.23
N THR A 535 -4.98 -1.27 15.70
CA THR A 535 -6.21 -1.62 16.42
C THR A 535 -5.94 -2.45 17.67
N MET A 536 -4.88 -3.27 17.72
CA MET A 536 -4.52 -4.03 18.91
C MET A 536 -3.90 -3.16 20.00
N VAL A 537 -3.17 -2.11 19.61
CA VAL A 537 -2.72 -1.07 20.55
C VAL A 537 -3.91 -0.32 21.14
N VAL A 538 -4.84 0.14 20.29
CA VAL A 538 -6.06 0.83 20.75
C VAL A 538 -6.90 -0.08 21.65
N ARG A 539 -7.04 -1.36 21.29
CA ARG A 539 -7.71 -2.36 22.12
C ARG A 539 -7.05 -2.50 23.49
N GLU A 540 -5.72 -2.51 23.54
CA GLU A 540 -4.97 -2.65 24.79
C GLU A 540 -5.15 -1.44 25.71
N ILE A 541 -5.16 -0.22 25.15
CA ILE A 541 -5.39 1.02 25.92
C ILE A 541 -6.84 1.11 26.39
N THR A 542 -7.80 0.83 25.52
CA THR A 542 -9.24 1.01 25.81
C THR A 542 -9.86 -0.16 26.55
N LYS A 543 -9.24 -1.34 26.50
CA LYS A 543 -9.81 -2.63 26.96
C LYS A 543 -11.18 -2.94 26.34
N GLN A 544 -11.48 -2.38 25.17
CA GLN A 544 -12.76 -2.52 24.47
C GLN A 544 -12.65 -3.33 23.19
N ASP A 545 -13.79 -3.87 22.73
CA ASP A 545 -13.87 -4.49 21.41
C ASP A 545 -13.67 -3.43 20.31
N THR A 546 -12.80 -3.75 19.35
CA THR A 546 -12.45 -2.89 18.20
C THR A 546 -13.21 -3.29 16.93
N SER A 547 -14.19 -4.18 17.03
CA SER A 547 -15.06 -4.52 15.90
C SER A 547 -15.81 -3.31 15.37
N SER A 548 -15.93 -3.22 14.04
CA SER A 548 -16.64 -2.10 13.40
C SER A 548 -18.09 -2.02 13.89
N HIS A 549 -18.70 -3.16 14.25
CA HIS A 549 -20.03 -3.19 14.84
C HIS A 549 -20.06 -2.59 16.25
N ALA A 550 -19.17 -3.03 17.15
CA ALA A 550 -19.08 -2.46 18.50
C ALA A 550 -18.80 -0.95 18.46
N GLN A 551 -17.85 -0.54 17.62
CA GLN A 551 -17.50 0.87 17.44
C GLN A 551 -18.65 1.69 16.83
N ALA A 552 -19.36 1.15 15.84
CA ALA A 552 -20.55 1.83 15.28
C ALA A 552 -21.68 1.98 16.30
N SER A 553 -21.88 0.97 17.16
CA SER A 553 -22.85 1.03 18.25
C SER A 553 -22.49 2.12 19.28
N LEU A 554 -21.22 2.24 19.66
CA LEU A 554 -20.72 3.31 20.54
C LEU A 554 -20.94 4.71 19.94
N CYS A 555 -20.72 4.87 18.63
CA CYS A 555 -21.01 6.12 17.92
C CYS A 555 -22.51 6.46 17.94
N LYS A 556 -23.39 5.49 17.67
CA LYS A 556 -24.85 5.69 17.69
C LYS A 556 -25.33 6.13 19.08
N THR A 557 -24.88 5.47 20.15
CA THR A 557 -25.23 5.86 21.52
C THR A 557 -24.78 7.28 21.86
N SER A 558 -23.61 7.70 21.35
CA SER A 558 -23.08 9.05 21.57
C SER A 558 -23.92 10.12 20.85
N ILE A 559 -24.35 9.84 19.61
CA ILE A 559 -25.22 10.74 18.83
C ILE A 559 -26.62 10.82 19.43
N SER A 560 -27.19 9.69 19.87
CA SER A 560 -28.50 9.68 20.55
C SER A 560 -28.50 10.48 21.86
N LYS A 561 -27.41 10.43 22.65
CA LYS A 561 -27.26 11.27 23.84
C LYS A 561 -27.15 12.76 23.51
N ARG A 562 -26.51 13.13 22.40
CA ARG A 562 -26.50 14.53 21.90
C ARG A 562 -27.92 14.99 21.60
N ASN A 563 -28.67 14.21 20.84
CA ASN A 563 -30.05 14.57 20.47
C ASN A 563 -31.00 14.68 21.68
N LEU A 564 -30.74 13.97 22.78
CA LEU A 564 -31.48 14.08 24.04
C LEU A 564 -31.06 15.29 24.90
N LEU A 565 -29.84 15.80 24.72
CA LEU A 565 -29.33 17.00 25.42
C LEU A 565 -29.64 18.29 24.64
N THR A 566 -29.84 18.21 23.33
CA THR A 566 -30.16 19.36 22.46
C THR A 566 -31.66 19.57 22.27
N THR A 567 -32.53 18.82 22.96
CA THR A 567 -33.99 18.98 22.82
C THR A 567 -34.59 20.12 23.65
N ASP A 568 -33.80 20.82 24.48
CA ASP A 568 -34.35 21.88 25.33
C ASP A 568 -34.02 23.31 24.92
N GLU A 569 -33.16 23.58 23.93
CA GLU A 569 -32.93 24.95 23.40
C GLU A 569 -32.12 24.87 22.10
N ASP A 570 -32.80 24.93 20.93
CA ASP A 570 -32.28 25.33 19.60
C ASP A 570 -33.01 24.62 18.43
N GLU A 571 -34.33 24.73 18.38
CA GLU A 571 -35.06 24.64 17.10
C GLU A 571 -34.84 25.92 16.29
N ASN A 572 -33.68 26.07 15.62
CA ASN A 572 -33.53 26.78 14.33
C ASN A 572 -32.06 27.00 13.94
N SER A 573 -31.40 26.02 13.31
CA SER A 573 -30.41 26.27 12.23
C SER A 573 -29.87 24.99 11.58
N CYS A 574 -30.74 24.08 11.12
CA CYS A 574 -30.28 22.96 10.30
C CYS A 574 -30.14 23.38 8.82
N LYS A 575 -29.00 23.95 8.43
CA LYS A 575 -28.64 24.09 7.00
C LYS A 575 -28.33 22.71 6.43
N LYS A 576 -29.36 22.11 5.83
CA LYS A 576 -29.26 20.99 4.89
C LYS A 576 -28.29 21.36 3.76
N ILE A 577 -27.19 20.64 3.63
CA ILE A 577 -26.43 20.59 2.37
C ILE A 577 -27.30 19.83 1.37
N LYS A 578 -27.97 20.55 0.48
CA LYS A 578 -28.58 19.98 -0.73
C LYS A 578 -27.46 19.52 -1.66
N LEU A 579 -27.47 18.23 -1.99
CA LEU A 579 -26.84 17.72 -3.20
C LEU A 579 -27.75 18.12 -4.37
N ASP A 580 -27.40 19.20 -5.08
CA ASP A 580 -27.97 19.44 -6.40
C ASP A 580 -27.29 18.50 -7.40
N VAL A 581 -28.01 17.43 -7.73
CA VAL A 581 -27.83 16.70 -8.99
C VAL A 581 -28.76 17.36 -9.99
N LYS A 582 -28.21 17.98 -11.03
CA LYS A 582 -28.93 18.19 -12.29
C LYS A 582 -28.01 17.95 -13.48
N ASP A 583 -28.46 16.97 -14.27
CA ASP A 583 -28.29 16.68 -15.70
C ASP A 583 -26.89 16.68 -16.33
#